data_AF-A0A2D4WNU9-F1
#
_entry.id   AF-A0A2D4WNU9-F1
#
_cell.length_a   1.000
_cell.length_b   1.000
_cell.length_c   1.000
_cell.angle_alpha   90.00
_cell.angle_beta   90.00
_cell.angle_gamma   90.00
#
_symmetry.space_group_name_H-M   'P 1'
#
loop_
_entity.id
_entity.type
_entity.pdbx_description
1 polymer ?
#
loop_
_entity_poly.entity_id
_entity_poly.type
_entity_poly.pdbx_seq_one_letter_code
_entity_poly.pdbx_strand_id
1 'polypeptide(L)'
;MNALAAFSLLGSTAFVHADVPSSVTVDGGSSAAVALQISLTSEFGGDTQTQVLNSAVTGGGIVVFRPDAEPFNEVQLSTLEFQIGGGSLDYQFLCGGILGCLDVNVTLTNVRAILDSPTVAGLDGGGNAGFNSNWRLLADYTITSSLSNSGGALDTVSTVPFGGRFIASEGDVFINQLSLGSISSSLGETAGFQIELVTSADLSNTSLSGSFDPLPPKACGSGGYCGSVGAPGCDDLNCCIAICELDFFCCETEWDFSCVEKAIEFCGVTPDNDDCINARPLDLGRHPFTTRNSSPDGPGLISECANETNGGALQGDVWFTHSPQFDNGVLVSTCGLVDFDTQITIYDGCNGLPLACSDDVDGCAGGSSRVGFQGVAGETYHIRVSGISTSGAGEIDLAWGDLDDPYSAPAVEWSTASGGNGHFYAVYAIGTDRSFAAAALAAERFGGYPATITSPEEQDFINRNMPAVQNGGNTVIGLVQDPTASEPSDGWGWVTGEPFSWSNWRSGEPNDTAGNEDFVIMYSDGTWNDNSEDFTYVLIEFDEDPGVEEVVWSVQDGGEGQRYEA
;
A
#
# COMPACT_ATOMS: atom_id res chain seq x y z
N MET A 1 -27.82 6.00 -48.16
CA MET A 1 -26.51 5.31 -48.11
C MET A 1 -25.51 6.32 -47.56
N ASN A 2 -25.38 6.36 -46.23
CA ASN A 2 -24.32 7.10 -45.54
C ASN A 2 -23.16 6.12 -45.34
N ALA A 3 -21.95 6.50 -45.76
CA ALA A 3 -20.73 5.80 -45.40
C ALA A 3 -19.72 6.84 -44.93
N LEU A 4 -19.34 6.65 -43.66
CA LEU A 4 -18.28 7.31 -42.92
C LEU A 4 -16.93 7.30 -43.65
N ALA A 5 -16.16 8.38 -43.49
CA ALA A 5 -14.70 8.31 -43.52
C ALA A 5 -14.17 9.08 -42.31
N ALA A 6 -13.49 8.32 -41.45
CA ALA A 6 -12.99 8.65 -40.13
C ALA A 6 -12.02 9.85 -40.13
N PHE A 7 -12.23 10.76 -39.17
CA PHE A 7 -11.17 11.62 -38.66
C PHE A 7 -10.38 10.79 -37.64
N SER A 8 -9.13 10.44 -37.96
CA SER A 8 -8.22 9.91 -36.95
C SER A 8 -7.77 11.06 -36.04
N LEU A 9 -8.34 11.13 -34.83
CA LEU A 9 -7.65 11.75 -33.71
C LEU A 9 -6.44 10.85 -33.38
N LEU A 10 -5.25 11.28 -33.79
CA LEU A 10 -4.03 10.87 -33.11
C LEU A 10 -3.66 12.00 -32.17
N GLY A 11 -3.96 11.76 -30.89
CA GLY A 11 -3.51 12.60 -29.80
C GLY A 11 -1.99 12.51 -29.65
N SER A 12 -1.40 13.65 -29.36
CA SER A 12 -0.23 13.72 -28.48
C SER A 12 -0.47 14.92 -27.58
N THR A 13 -1.11 14.71 -26.44
CA THR A 13 -0.89 15.59 -25.29
C THR A 13 0.56 15.37 -24.89
N ALA A 14 1.47 16.17 -25.46
CA ALA A 14 2.77 16.34 -24.83
C ALA A 14 2.46 16.94 -23.46
N PHE A 15 2.67 16.14 -22.40
CA PHE A 15 2.72 16.69 -21.05
C PHE A 15 3.73 17.83 -21.09
N VAL A 16 3.27 19.04 -20.75
CA VAL A 16 4.17 20.16 -20.51
C VAL A 16 4.87 19.80 -19.22
N HIS A 17 6.05 19.18 -19.31
CA HIS A 17 6.92 18.95 -18.17
C HIS A 17 7.20 20.27 -17.48
N ALA A 18 7.09 20.32 -16.15
CA ALA A 18 7.36 21.50 -15.37
C ALA A 18 8.88 21.76 -15.22
N ASP A 19 9.20 22.91 -14.66
CA ASP A 19 10.56 23.36 -14.34
C ASP A 19 10.88 23.02 -12.88
N VAL A 20 12.09 22.55 -12.57
CA VAL A 20 12.53 22.27 -11.19
C VAL A 20 13.49 23.37 -10.71
N PRO A 21 13.01 24.44 -10.05
CA PRO A 21 13.86 25.50 -9.56
C PRO A 21 14.61 25.07 -8.29
N SER A 22 15.89 25.42 -8.22
CA SER A 22 16.75 25.26 -7.06
C SER A 22 17.46 26.57 -6.75
N SER A 23 17.44 26.96 -5.47
CA SER A 23 18.28 28.04 -4.98
C SER A 23 19.64 27.48 -4.59
N VAL A 24 20.70 27.99 -5.21
CA VAL A 24 22.08 27.55 -4.97
C VAL A 24 22.91 28.67 -4.34
N THR A 25 23.85 28.30 -3.49
CA THR A 25 24.80 29.21 -2.84
C THR A 25 26.23 28.72 -3.02
N VAL A 26 27.17 29.64 -3.15
CA VAL A 26 28.61 29.31 -3.21
C VAL A 26 29.06 28.74 -1.87
N ASP A 27 29.72 27.58 -1.89
CA ASP A 27 30.14 26.89 -0.68
C ASP A 27 31.27 27.64 0.05
N GLY A 28 31.24 27.60 1.38
CA GLY A 28 32.27 28.19 2.23
C GLY A 28 33.66 27.61 1.95
N GLY A 29 34.65 28.47 1.77
CA GLY A 29 36.02 28.07 1.42
C GLY A 29 36.31 28.05 -0.09
N SER A 30 35.31 28.28 -0.93
CA SER A 30 35.49 28.52 -2.36
C SER A 30 36.37 29.73 -2.62
N SER A 31 37.23 29.65 -3.64
CA SER A 31 38.10 30.75 -4.06
C SER A 31 38.09 30.93 -5.57
N ALA A 32 38.32 32.17 -6.00
CA ALA A 32 38.53 32.52 -7.39
C ALA A 32 39.82 33.32 -7.54
N ALA A 33 40.46 33.12 -8.68
CA ALA A 33 41.62 33.89 -9.08
C ALA A 33 41.20 34.96 -10.08
N VAL A 34 41.39 36.22 -9.73
CA VAL A 34 41.18 37.34 -10.64
C VAL A 34 42.54 37.81 -11.13
N ALA A 35 42.86 37.52 -12.40
CA ALA A 35 44.03 38.13 -13.01
C ALA A 35 43.68 39.55 -13.44
N LEU A 36 44.56 40.49 -13.08
CA LEU A 36 44.52 41.88 -13.49
C LEU A 36 45.78 42.17 -14.30
N GLN A 37 45.59 42.55 -15.56
CA GLN A 37 46.67 43.06 -16.40
C GLN A 37 46.62 44.58 -16.41
N ILE A 38 47.78 45.25 -16.31
CA ILE A 38 47.95 46.68 -16.50
C ILE A 38 49.03 46.90 -17.54
N SER A 39 48.68 47.64 -18.58
CA SER A 39 49.63 48.13 -19.58
C SER A 39 49.92 49.60 -19.34
N LEU A 40 51.17 49.99 -19.53
CA LEU A 40 51.65 51.36 -19.50
C LEU A 40 52.18 51.69 -20.89
N THR A 41 51.57 52.63 -21.60
CA THR A 41 52.05 53.06 -22.91
C THR A 41 52.52 54.50 -22.82
N SER A 42 53.78 54.76 -23.18
CA SER A 42 54.37 56.11 -23.20
C SER A 42 55.06 56.39 -24.52
N GLU A 43 55.41 57.66 -24.77
CA GLU A 43 56.20 58.07 -25.94
C GLU A 43 57.62 57.45 -25.98
N PHE A 44 58.08 56.86 -24.87
CA PHE A 44 59.39 56.23 -24.71
C PHE A 44 59.34 54.68 -24.73
N GLY A 45 58.18 54.08 -24.97
CA GLY A 45 57.95 52.64 -24.96
C GLY A 45 56.77 52.23 -24.07
N GLY A 46 56.40 50.95 -24.14
CA GLY A 46 55.34 50.38 -23.30
C GLY A 46 55.83 49.22 -22.44
N ASP A 47 55.20 49.03 -21.28
CA ASP A 47 55.45 47.93 -20.35
C ASP A 47 54.10 47.34 -19.90
N THR A 48 54.00 46.02 -19.80
CA THR A 48 52.76 45.31 -19.45
C THR A 48 53.04 44.33 -18.33
N GLN A 49 52.26 44.40 -17.27
CA GLN A 49 52.36 43.51 -16.12
C GLN A 49 51.01 42.90 -15.77
N THR A 50 51.04 41.64 -15.33
CA THR A 50 49.84 40.91 -14.91
C THR A 50 50.07 40.37 -13.50
N GLN A 51 49.09 40.59 -12.62
CA GLN A 51 49.07 39.99 -11.30
C GLN A 51 47.75 39.27 -11.06
N VAL A 52 47.76 38.33 -10.13
CA VAL A 52 46.58 37.51 -9.79
C VAL A 52 46.19 37.79 -8.35
N LEU A 53 44.95 38.22 -8.16
CA LEU A 53 44.30 38.34 -6.87
C LEU A 53 43.51 37.07 -6.60
N ASN A 54 43.96 36.27 -5.63
CA ASN A 54 43.18 35.13 -5.14
C ASN A 54 42.29 35.61 -4.00
N SER A 55 40.98 35.50 -4.18
CA SER A 55 39.98 35.98 -3.24
C SER A 55 38.99 34.87 -2.89
N ALA A 56 38.47 34.91 -1.67
CA ALA A 56 37.29 34.13 -1.30
C ALA A 56 36.11 34.55 -2.18
N VAL A 57 35.26 33.58 -2.50
CA VAL A 57 34.06 33.80 -3.31
C VAL A 57 32.84 33.45 -2.49
N THR A 58 31.85 34.33 -2.56
CA THR A 58 30.50 34.09 -2.06
C THR A 58 29.50 34.35 -3.18
N GLY A 59 28.22 34.09 -2.95
CA GLY A 59 27.18 34.35 -3.92
C GLY A 59 26.24 33.18 -4.08
N GLY A 60 25.55 33.13 -5.20
CA GLY A 60 24.49 32.16 -5.44
C GLY A 60 23.56 32.60 -6.56
N GLY A 61 22.47 31.87 -6.72
CA GLY A 61 21.53 32.10 -7.80
C GLY A 61 20.39 31.09 -7.83
N ILE A 62 19.65 31.12 -8.92
CA ILE A 62 18.56 30.17 -9.21
C ILE A 62 18.93 29.37 -10.45
N VAL A 63 19.00 28.05 -10.26
CA VAL A 63 19.22 27.07 -11.32
C VAL A 63 17.92 26.29 -11.51
N VAL A 64 17.55 26.02 -12.74
CA VAL A 64 16.30 25.33 -13.09
C VAL A 64 16.64 24.10 -13.91
N PHE A 65 16.29 22.92 -13.42
CA PHE A 65 16.51 21.65 -14.13
C PHE A 65 15.27 21.29 -14.96
N ARG A 66 15.51 20.71 -16.14
CA ARG A 66 14.48 20.35 -17.13
C ARG A 66 14.75 19.00 -17.82
N PRO A 67 13.71 18.26 -18.21
CA PRO A 67 12.32 18.37 -17.71
C PRO A 67 12.23 18.05 -16.20
N ASP A 68 11.07 18.15 -15.57
CA ASP A 68 10.80 17.71 -14.19
C ASP A 68 10.90 16.19 -13.94
N ALA A 69 11.74 15.48 -14.68
CA ALA A 69 11.96 14.05 -14.54
C ALA A 69 13.44 13.71 -14.67
N GLU A 70 13.97 12.98 -13.70
CA GLU A 70 15.33 12.47 -13.77
C GLU A 70 15.46 11.33 -14.81
N PRO A 71 16.59 11.24 -15.55
CA PRO A 71 17.70 12.19 -15.53
C PRO A 71 17.38 13.49 -16.28
N PHE A 72 17.70 14.63 -15.67
CA PHE A 72 17.62 15.94 -16.31
C PHE A 72 18.51 16.01 -17.55
N ASN A 73 18.01 16.62 -18.62
CA ASN A 73 18.74 16.75 -19.88
C ASN A 73 19.01 18.20 -20.27
N GLU A 74 18.45 19.17 -19.54
CA GLU A 74 18.65 20.59 -19.73
C GLU A 74 18.72 21.30 -18.39
N VAL A 75 19.51 22.37 -18.33
CA VAL A 75 19.61 23.25 -17.17
C VAL A 75 19.54 24.70 -17.64
N GLN A 76 18.72 25.50 -16.97
CA GLN A 76 18.65 26.94 -17.12
C GLN A 76 19.29 27.62 -15.89
N LEU A 77 20.14 28.61 -16.15
CA LEU A 77 20.58 29.55 -15.12
C LEU A 77 19.64 30.75 -15.21
N SER A 78 18.75 30.89 -14.23
CA SER A 78 17.81 32.02 -14.17
C SER A 78 18.51 33.26 -13.62
N THR A 79 19.28 33.08 -12.56
CA THR A 79 20.14 34.11 -11.97
C THR A 79 21.40 33.45 -11.44
N LEU A 80 22.53 34.14 -11.48
CA LEU A 80 23.77 33.69 -10.84
C LEU A 80 24.68 34.90 -10.59
N GLU A 81 25.17 35.02 -9.36
CA GLU A 81 26.10 36.08 -8.96
C GLU A 81 27.25 35.47 -8.17
N PHE A 82 28.48 35.84 -8.57
CA PHE A 82 29.70 35.58 -7.82
C PHE A 82 30.22 36.89 -7.25
N GLN A 83 30.27 36.98 -5.92
CA GLN A 83 30.92 38.06 -5.19
C GLN A 83 32.35 37.63 -4.90
N ILE A 84 33.28 38.30 -5.55
CA ILE A 84 34.71 38.04 -5.43
C ILE A 84 35.27 39.07 -4.46
N GLY A 85 36.00 38.61 -3.45
CA GLY A 85 36.68 39.52 -2.51
C GLY A 85 37.54 40.56 -3.24
N GLY A 86 37.64 41.75 -2.65
CA GLY A 86 38.54 42.81 -3.10
C GLY A 86 39.98 42.58 -2.66
N GLY A 87 40.89 43.42 -3.14
CA GLY A 87 42.31 43.33 -2.80
C GLY A 87 43.14 44.46 -3.41
N SER A 88 44.40 44.54 -3.00
CA SER A 88 45.36 45.49 -3.54
C SER A 88 46.44 44.76 -4.32
N LEU A 89 46.82 45.31 -5.48
CA LEU A 89 47.83 44.79 -6.39
C LEU A 89 48.88 45.87 -6.63
N ASP A 90 50.16 45.51 -6.50
CA ASP A 90 51.29 46.44 -6.49
C ASP A 90 52.18 46.26 -7.73
N TYR A 91 52.16 47.20 -8.65
CA TYR A 91 52.89 47.14 -9.92
C TYR A 91 54.09 48.09 -9.93
N GLN A 92 55.13 47.73 -10.69
CA GLN A 92 56.37 48.53 -10.77
C GLN A 92 56.79 48.80 -12.20
N PHE A 93 56.49 49.99 -12.73
CA PHE A 93 56.76 50.33 -14.14
C PHE A 93 58.02 51.19 -14.31
N LEU A 94 58.55 51.24 -15.54
CA LEU A 94 59.68 52.11 -15.93
C LEU A 94 60.94 51.95 -15.08
N CYS A 95 61.20 50.73 -14.60
CA CYS A 95 62.34 50.45 -13.73
C CYS A 95 63.68 50.68 -14.45
N GLY A 96 64.46 51.68 -14.01
CA GLY A 96 65.78 51.95 -14.57
C GLY A 96 66.68 52.86 -13.73
N GLY A 97 67.98 52.51 -13.67
CA GLY A 97 69.09 53.35 -13.22
C GLY A 97 68.82 54.26 -12.02
N ILE A 98 69.13 55.56 -12.17
CA ILE A 98 69.19 56.56 -11.09
C ILE A 98 67.81 56.91 -10.50
N LEU A 99 66.70 56.57 -11.16
CA LEU A 99 65.36 57.09 -10.83
C LEU A 99 64.45 56.11 -10.08
N GLY A 100 64.83 54.84 -9.94
CA GLY A 100 63.98 53.82 -9.30
C GLY A 100 62.79 53.38 -10.18
N CYS A 101 61.90 52.56 -9.63
CA CYS A 101 60.67 52.13 -10.30
C CYS A 101 59.51 53.09 -9.95
N LEU A 102 58.55 53.24 -10.86
CA LEU A 102 57.27 53.86 -10.57
C LEU A 102 56.33 52.82 -9.94
N ASP A 103 56.08 52.95 -8.65
CA ASP A 103 55.12 52.12 -7.93
C ASP A 103 53.68 52.58 -8.24
N VAL A 104 52.84 51.64 -8.67
CA VAL A 104 51.41 51.84 -8.94
C VAL A 104 50.63 50.80 -8.15
N ASN A 105 49.82 51.24 -7.18
CA ASN A 105 48.95 50.37 -6.42
C ASN A 105 47.51 50.49 -6.95
N VAL A 106 46.90 49.34 -7.24
CA VAL A 106 45.49 49.24 -7.62
C VAL A 106 44.73 48.48 -6.57
N THR A 107 43.76 49.14 -5.94
CA THR A 107 42.82 48.53 -5.02
C THR A 107 41.50 48.26 -5.74
N LEU A 108 41.00 47.03 -5.66
CA LEU A 108 39.67 46.63 -6.11
C LEU A 108 38.77 46.33 -4.92
N THR A 109 37.52 46.78 -4.98
CA THR A 109 36.46 46.46 -4.01
C THR A 109 35.16 46.15 -4.73
N ASN A 110 34.21 45.49 -4.05
CA ASN A 110 32.89 45.16 -4.60
C ASN A 110 32.94 44.42 -5.95
N VAL A 111 33.92 43.52 -6.12
CA VAL A 111 34.10 42.77 -7.37
C VAL A 111 32.98 41.74 -7.48
N ARG A 112 32.16 41.84 -8.53
CA ARG A 112 31.03 40.93 -8.78
C ARG A 112 30.95 40.52 -10.23
N ALA A 113 30.78 39.24 -10.49
CA ALA A 113 30.39 38.72 -11.80
C ALA A 113 28.92 38.28 -11.73
N ILE A 114 28.05 38.93 -12.50
CA ILE A 114 26.61 38.73 -12.49
C ILE A 114 26.18 38.21 -13.86
N LEU A 115 25.38 37.14 -13.88
CA LEU A 115 24.72 36.69 -15.09
C LEU A 115 23.73 37.77 -15.56
N ASP A 116 23.95 38.34 -16.75
CA ASP A 116 23.21 39.51 -17.23
C ASP A 116 21.80 39.14 -17.73
N SER A 117 21.62 37.92 -18.22
CA SER A 117 20.34 37.40 -18.68
C SER A 117 20.24 35.88 -18.48
N PRO A 118 19.04 35.33 -18.24
CA PRO A 118 18.84 33.89 -18.17
C PRO A 118 19.40 33.16 -19.39
N THR A 119 19.96 31.98 -19.18
CA THR A 119 20.58 31.16 -20.22
C THR A 119 20.27 29.70 -20.01
N VAL A 120 20.29 28.90 -21.06
CA VAL A 120 19.92 27.49 -21.02
C VAL A 120 20.89 26.64 -21.83
N ALA A 121 21.20 25.44 -21.35
CA ALA A 121 22.09 24.50 -22.00
C ALA A 121 21.68 23.05 -21.70
N GLY A 122 21.93 22.16 -22.67
CA GLY A 122 21.77 20.72 -22.47
C GLY A 122 22.86 20.14 -21.56
N LEU A 123 22.50 19.09 -20.81
CA LEU A 123 23.41 18.29 -19.99
C LEU A 123 23.93 17.10 -20.80
N ASP A 124 25.24 16.85 -20.73
CA ASP A 124 25.83 15.62 -21.25
C ASP A 124 25.68 14.45 -20.26
N GLY A 125 26.08 13.23 -20.65
CA GLY A 125 26.00 12.04 -19.79
C GLY A 125 26.88 12.08 -18.52
N GLY A 126 27.73 13.11 -18.36
CA GLY A 126 28.51 13.37 -17.15
C GLY A 126 27.93 14.48 -16.26
N GLY A 127 26.81 15.08 -16.67
CA GLY A 127 26.19 16.24 -16.01
C GLY A 127 26.85 17.57 -16.38
N ASN A 128 27.67 17.65 -17.43
CA ASN A 128 28.30 18.92 -17.81
C ASN A 128 27.34 19.75 -18.65
N ALA A 129 27.27 21.05 -18.36
CA ALA A 129 26.58 22.04 -19.18
C ALA A 129 27.51 23.22 -19.48
N GLY A 130 27.48 23.67 -20.74
CA GLY A 130 28.23 24.80 -21.23
C GLY A 130 27.31 25.85 -21.84
N PHE A 131 27.50 27.09 -21.44
CA PHE A 131 26.70 28.24 -21.82
C PHE A 131 27.59 29.26 -22.52
N ASN A 132 27.03 29.98 -23.49
CA ASN A 132 27.65 31.19 -24.02
C ASN A 132 26.77 32.38 -23.62
N SER A 133 27.14 33.04 -22.52
CA SER A 133 26.23 33.92 -21.79
C SER A 133 26.81 35.32 -21.62
N ASN A 134 25.93 36.30 -21.50
CA ASN A 134 26.32 37.64 -21.13
C ASN A 134 26.57 37.70 -19.63
N TRP A 135 27.75 38.16 -19.26
CA TRP A 135 28.14 38.39 -17.88
C TRP A 135 28.49 39.86 -17.69
N ARG A 136 27.96 40.43 -16.62
CA ARG A 136 28.24 41.79 -16.18
C ARG A 136 29.25 41.75 -15.04
N LEU A 137 30.43 42.29 -15.27
CA LEU A 137 31.47 42.46 -14.27
C LEU A 137 31.38 43.87 -13.67
N LEU A 138 31.21 43.93 -12.36
CA LEU A 138 31.22 45.15 -11.57
C LEU A 138 32.43 45.14 -10.63
N ALA A 139 33.08 46.29 -10.46
CA ALA A 139 34.11 46.49 -9.44
C ALA A 139 34.31 47.98 -9.18
N ASP A 140 34.60 48.37 -7.96
CA ASP A 140 35.14 49.71 -7.69
C ASP A 140 36.66 49.64 -7.65
N TYR A 141 37.34 50.64 -8.21
CA TYR A 141 38.79 50.67 -8.25
C TYR A 141 39.36 52.00 -7.77
N THR A 142 40.53 51.94 -7.15
CA THR A 142 41.38 53.10 -6.84
C THR A 142 42.80 52.80 -7.30
N ILE A 143 43.42 53.76 -7.97
CA ILE A 143 44.78 53.69 -8.50
C ILE A 143 45.59 54.79 -7.83
N THR A 144 46.66 54.42 -7.16
CA THR A 144 47.57 55.36 -6.48
C THR A 144 48.99 55.18 -6.97
N SER A 145 49.68 56.30 -7.19
CA SER A 145 51.11 56.36 -7.51
C SER A 145 51.73 57.62 -6.92
N SER A 146 53.05 57.76 -7.06
CA SER A 146 53.75 59.01 -6.71
C SER A 146 53.39 60.20 -7.60
N LEU A 147 52.75 59.97 -8.76
CA LEU A 147 52.42 60.99 -9.76
C LEU A 147 50.94 61.39 -9.74
N SER A 148 50.04 60.47 -9.41
CA SER A 148 48.60 60.67 -9.48
C SER A 148 47.80 59.71 -8.60
N ASN A 149 46.58 60.13 -8.24
CA ASN A 149 45.56 59.28 -7.62
C ASN A 149 44.24 59.43 -8.39
N SER A 150 43.59 58.33 -8.70
CA SER A 150 42.31 58.28 -9.43
C SER A 150 41.49 57.08 -8.99
N GLY A 151 40.17 57.15 -9.11
CA GLY A 151 39.29 56.00 -8.86
C GLY A 151 38.03 56.08 -9.71
N GLY A 152 37.31 54.97 -9.77
CA GLY A 152 36.09 54.84 -10.55
C GLY A 152 35.37 53.53 -10.29
N ALA A 153 34.34 53.28 -11.08
CA ALA A 153 33.60 52.03 -11.10
C ALA A 153 33.74 51.37 -12.47
N LEU A 154 33.93 50.07 -12.45
CA LEU A 154 33.92 49.16 -13.57
C LEU A 154 32.50 48.63 -13.74
N ASP A 155 32.01 48.69 -14.98
CA ASP A 155 30.74 48.11 -15.37
C ASP A 155 30.84 47.64 -16.81
N THR A 156 31.07 46.34 -17.01
CA THR A 156 31.34 45.78 -18.34
C THR A 156 30.53 44.53 -18.56
N VAL A 157 29.81 44.50 -19.66
CA VAL A 157 29.06 43.34 -20.13
C VAL A 157 29.82 42.69 -21.27
N SER A 158 30.14 41.41 -21.12
CA SER A 158 30.81 40.61 -22.14
C SER A 158 30.11 39.27 -22.31
N THR A 159 30.00 38.82 -23.55
CA THR A 159 29.57 37.45 -23.86
C THR A 159 30.78 36.53 -23.71
N VAL A 160 30.75 35.64 -22.71
CA VAL A 160 31.84 34.71 -22.41
C VAL A 160 31.29 33.30 -22.15
N PRO A 161 32.08 32.24 -22.43
CA PRO A 161 31.69 30.90 -22.06
C PRO A 161 31.59 30.78 -20.54
N PHE A 162 30.55 30.12 -20.05
CA PHE A 162 30.43 29.66 -18.68
C PHE A 162 30.10 28.17 -18.70
N GLY A 163 30.58 27.40 -17.75
CA GLY A 163 30.23 25.99 -17.68
C GLY A 163 30.61 25.36 -16.37
N GLY A 164 30.07 24.18 -16.13
CA GLY A 164 30.35 23.39 -14.95
C GLY A 164 29.67 22.02 -15.04
N ARG A 165 29.88 21.22 -14.01
CA ARG A 165 29.21 19.95 -13.82
C ARG A 165 28.08 20.14 -12.80
N PHE A 166 26.87 19.82 -13.21
CA PHE A 166 25.64 19.96 -12.45
C PHE A 166 25.19 18.55 -12.03
N ILE A 167 25.01 18.37 -10.73
CA ILE A 167 24.59 17.12 -10.11
C ILE A 167 23.32 17.45 -9.32
N ALA A 168 22.22 16.78 -9.64
CA ALA A 168 20.98 16.85 -8.88
C ALA A 168 20.58 15.42 -8.52
N SER A 169 20.26 15.19 -7.26
CA SER A 169 19.87 13.88 -6.74
C SER A 169 19.23 14.05 -5.36
N GLU A 170 18.17 13.29 -5.08
CA GLU A 170 17.58 13.20 -3.73
C GLU A 170 17.20 14.57 -3.10
N GLY A 171 16.79 15.55 -3.92
CA GLY A 171 16.43 16.90 -3.45
C GLY A 171 17.61 17.86 -3.26
N ASP A 172 18.84 17.41 -3.48
CA ASP A 172 20.05 18.22 -3.39
C ASP A 172 20.61 18.57 -4.78
N VAL A 173 21.21 19.75 -4.88
CA VAL A 173 21.95 20.22 -6.06
C VAL A 173 23.39 20.52 -5.66
N PHE A 174 24.33 19.99 -6.44
CA PHE A 174 25.75 20.30 -6.33
C PHE A 174 26.34 20.66 -7.69
N ILE A 175 27.03 21.79 -7.76
CA ILE A 175 27.64 22.32 -8.98
C ILE A 175 29.13 22.53 -8.73
N ASN A 176 29.98 21.91 -9.54
CA ASN A 176 31.43 22.03 -9.42
C ASN A 176 32.11 22.11 -10.79
N GLN A 177 33.44 22.15 -10.80
CA GLN A 177 34.25 22.30 -12.03
C GLN A 177 33.85 23.54 -12.83
N LEU A 178 33.54 24.63 -12.12
CA LEU A 178 33.09 25.87 -12.74
C LEU A 178 34.17 26.50 -13.59
N SER A 179 33.76 27.08 -14.70
CA SER A 179 34.62 27.87 -15.58
C SER A 179 33.87 29.11 -16.03
N LEU A 180 34.55 30.25 -16.04
CA LEU A 180 34.08 31.51 -16.57
C LEU A 180 35.14 32.07 -17.51
N GLY A 181 34.75 32.39 -18.74
CA GLY A 181 35.63 33.03 -19.70
C GLY A 181 36.05 34.43 -19.25
N SER A 182 37.15 34.93 -19.78
CA SER A 182 37.73 36.20 -19.35
C SER A 182 36.89 37.40 -19.77
N ILE A 183 36.58 38.30 -18.84
CA ILE A 183 35.84 39.53 -19.08
C ILE A 183 36.85 40.68 -19.15
N SER A 184 37.26 41.03 -20.37
CA SER A 184 38.15 42.18 -20.56
C SER A 184 37.39 43.50 -20.43
N SER A 185 38.03 44.50 -19.81
CA SER A 185 37.54 45.86 -19.78
C SER A 185 38.69 46.87 -19.90
N SER A 186 38.40 48.11 -20.26
CA SER A 186 39.38 49.19 -20.31
C SER A 186 38.92 50.35 -19.46
N LEU A 187 39.82 50.86 -18.61
CA LEU A 187 39.55 52.02 -17.76
C LEU A 187 39.86 53.36 -18.48
N GLY A 188 40.30 53.30 -19.75
CA GLY A 188 40.67 54.47 -20.53
C GLY A 188 41.99 55.13 -20.10
N GLU A 189 42.25 56.35 -20.59
CA GLU A 189 43.44 57.12 -20.21
C GLU A 189 43.25 57.83 -18.88
N THR A 190 44.13 57.57 -17.93
CA THR A 190 44.17 58.31 -16.67
C THR A 190 45.60 58.73 -16.35
N ALA A 191 45.81 60.02 -16.09
CA ALA A 191 47.12 60.60 -15.75
C ALA A 191 48.26 60.35 -16.77
N GLY A 192 47.94 60.21 -18.07
CA GLY A 192 48.93 59.96 -19.13
C GLY A 192 49.26 58.48 -19.38
N PHE A 193 48.52 57.56 -18.74
CA PHE A 193 48.63 56.11 -18.92
C PHE A 193 47.38 55.54 -19.58
N GLN A 194 47.55 54.66 -20.58
CA GLN A 194 46.49 53.82 -21.14
C GLN A 194 46.34 52.55 -20.29
N ILE A 195 45.38 52.53 -19.36
CA ILE A 195 45.19 51.41 -18.45
C ILE A 195 44.09 50.50 -19.01
N GLU A 196 44.51 49.44 -19.68
CA GLU A 196 43.63 48.32 -20.02
C GLU A 196 43.57 47.37 -18.84
N LEU A 197 42.37 47.05 -18.36
CA LEU A 197 42.12 46.26 -17.17
C LEU A 197 41.51 44.92 -17.59
N VAL A 198 42.38 43.98 -17.98
CA VAL A 198 41.91 42.64 -18.34
C VAL A 198 41.64 41.88 -17.05
N THR A 199 40.36 41.63 -16.76
CA THR A 199 39.91 40.90 -15.57
C THR A 199 39.49 39.49 -15.98
N SER A 200 40.32 38.48 -15.72
CA SER A 200 39.89 37.09 -15.87
C SER A 200 39.60 36.48 -14.51
N ALA A 201 38.35 36.08 -14.24
CA ALA A 201 37.97 35.36 -13.03
C ALA A 201 37.98 33.85 -13.29
N ASP A 202 38.95 33.14 -12.72
CA ASP A 202 38.99 31.67 -12.70
C ASP A 202 38.18 31.15 -11.51
N LEU A 203 37.08 30.45 -11.81
CA LEU A 203 36.15 29.86 -10.82
C LEU A 203 36.42 28.37 -10.57
N SER A 204 37.51 27.80 -11.07
CA SER A 204 37.76 26.34 -11.01
C SER A 204 37.82 25.75 -9.59
N ASN A 205 38.09 26.58 -8.58
CA ASN A 205 38.08 26.21 -7.16
C ASN A 205 36.82 26.68 -6.41
N THR A 206 35.73 26.88 -7.13
CA THR A 206 34.42 27.26 -6.58
C THR A 206 33.41 26.15 -6.82
N SER A 207 32.60 25.86 -5.80
CA SER A 207 31.42 25.00 -5.90
C SER A 207 30.18 25.71 -5.39
N LEU A 208 29.01 25.25 -5.83
CA LEU A 208 27.72 25.68 -5.31
C LEU A 208 26.94 24.47 -4.82
N SER A 209 26.20 24.67 -3.75
CA SER A 209 25.22 23.73 -3.23
C SER A 209 23.86 24.39 -3.04
N GLY A 210 22.80 23.60 -3.12
CA GLY A 210 21.42 24.03 -2.91
C GLY A 210 20.49 22.85 -2.76
N SER A 211 19.20 23.12 -2.58
CA SER A 211 18.16 22.10 -2.60
C SER A 211 17.05 22.48 -3.59
N PHE A 212 16.27 21.50 -4.01
CA PHE A 212 15.02 21.66 -4.73
C PHE A 212 13.94 20.84 -4.04
N ASP A 213 12.67 21.24 -4.20
CA ASP A 213 11.57 20.39 -3.71
C ASP A 213 11.68 19.04 -4.42
N PRO A 214 11.78 17.92 -3.68
CA PRO A 214 11.97 16.62 -4.27
C PRO A 214 10.87 16.40 -5.31
N LEU A 215 11.25 15.88 -6.47
CA LEU A 215 10.27 15.46 -7.46
C LEU A 215 9.28 14.52 -6.77
N PRO A 216 7.96 14.61 -7.08
CA PRO A 216 7.01 13.66 -6.53
C PRO A 216 7.51 12.24 -6.81
N PRO A 217 7.40 11.30 -5.85
CA PRO A 217 7.80 9.92 -6.06
C PRO A 217 7.22 9.41 -7.37
N LYS A 218 8.01 8.69 -8.17
CA LYS A 218 7.61 8.24 -9.52
C LYS A 218 6.29 7.45 -9.53
N ALA A 219 5.99 6.80 -8.41
CA ALA A 219 4.75 6.04 -8.18
C ALA A 219 3.48 6.93 -8.11
N CYS A 220 3.61 8.21 -7.76
CA CYS A 220 2.49 9.10 -7.58
C CYS A 220 1.88 9.59 -8.90
N GLY A 221 0.54 9.66 -8.94
CA GLY A 221 -0.25 10.11 -10.08
C GLY A 221 -0.65 9.01 -11.06
N SER A 222 -0.40 7.73 -10.74
CA SER A 222 -0.79 6.60 -11.61
C SER A 222 -1.06 5.27 -10.88
N GLY A 223 -1.16 5.28 -9.55
CA GLY A 223 -1.28 4.08 -8.71
C GLY A 223 -2.72 3.60 -8.46
N GLY A 224 -3.74 4.28 -9.00
CA GLY A 224 -5.15 3.98 -8.75
C GLY A 224 -5.74 4.81 -7.60
N TYR A 225 -6.91 4.42 -7.09
CA TYR A 225 -7.60 5.19 -6.06
C TYR A 225 -6.87 5.10 -4.70
N CYS A 226 -6.65 6.24 -4.04
CA CYS A 226 -5.86 6.25 -2.79
C CYS A 226 -6.53 5.50 -1.63
N GLY A 227 -7.85 5.31 -1.68
CA GLY A 227 -8.62 4.51 -0.73
C GLY A 227 -8.68 3.01 -1.04
N SER A 228 -7.98 2.54 -2.08
CA SER A 228 -7.90 1.12 -2.48
C SER A 228 -6.49 0.60 -2.37
N VAL A 229 -6.33 -0.68 -2.01
CA VAL A 229 -5.02 -1.35 -2.08
C VAL A 229 -4.58 -1.53 -3.54
N GLY A 230 -3.28 -1.44 -3.81
CA GLY A 230 -2.80 -1.46 -5.19
C GLY A 230 -1.28 -1.47 -5.37
N ALA A 231 -0.87 -1.16 -6.60
CA ALA A 231 0.53 -0.93 -6.94
C ALA A 231 1.06 0.30 -6.17
N PRO A 232 2.39 0.49 -6.06
CA PRO A 232 2.95 1.65 -5.38
C PRO A 232 2.34 2.98 -5.83
N GLY A 233 2.09 3.86 -4.85
CA GLY A 233 1.49 5.17 -5.04
C GLY A 233 -0.02 5.16 -5.31
N CYS A 234 -0.61 6.34 -5.52
CA CYS A 234 -2.01 6.50 -5.92
C CYS A 234 -2.19 7.71 -6.87
N ASP A 235 -3.40 7.87 -7.41
CA ASP A 235 -3.73 8.83 -8.48
C ASP A 235 -3.83 10.28 -7.99
N ASP A 236 -4.24 10.52 -6.74
CA ASP A 236 -4.20 11.85 -6.17
C ASP A 236 -2.76 12.19 -5.79
N LEU A 237 -2.15 13.10 -6.57
CA LEU A 237 -0.76 13.48 -6.42
C LEU A 237 -0.45 14.03 -5.02
N ASN A 238 -1.32 14.88 -4.46
CA ASN A 238 -1.07 15.49 -3.16
C ASN A 238 -1.20 14.46 -2.04
N CYS A 239 -2.22 13.60 -2.12
CA CYS A 239 -2.37 12.52 -1.15
C CYS A 239 -1.20 11.54 -1.23
N CYS A 240 -0.85 11.12 -2.44
CA CYS A 240 0.25 10.19 -2.66
C CYS A 240 1.56 10.74 -2.08
N ILE A 241 1.95 11.98 -2.38
CA ILE A 241 3.16 12.60 -1.83
C ILE A 241 3.09 12.61 -0.29
N ALA A 242 1.97 13.04 0.29
CA ALA A 242 1.81 13.11 1.74
C ALA A 242 1.99 11.74 2.41
N ILE A 243 1.44 10.67 1.82
CA ILE A 243 1.58 9.32 2.38
C ILE A 243 2.98 8.76 2.13
N CYS A 244 3.59 8.99 0.96
CA CYS A 244 4.97 8.57 0.69
C CYS A 244 5.97 9.19 1.66
N GLU A 245 5.74 10.42 2.11
CA GLU A 245 6.58 11.10 3.10
C GLU A 245 6.43 10.51 4.51
N LEU A 246 5.24 9.99 4.84
CA LEU A 246 5.00 9.31 6.11
C LEU A 246 5.53 7.88 6.10
N ASP A 247 5.39 7.19 4.97
CA ASP A 247 5.79 5.81 4.80
C ASP A 247 6.27 5.54 3.37
N PHE A 248 7.59 5.49 3.23
CA PHE A 248 8.25 5.28 1.95
C PHE A 248 7.90 3.91 1.31
N PHE A 249 7.48 2.92 2.12
CA PHE A 249 7.06 1.62 1.62
C PHE A 249 5.90 1.72 0.62
N CYS A 250 4.97 2.65 0.86
CA CYS A 250 3.78 2.90 0.04
C CYS A 250 4.11 3.23 -1.42
N CYS A 251 5.32 3.72 -1.67
CA CYS A 251 5.70 4.28 -2.97
C CYS A 251 6.85 3.52 -3.64
N GLU A 252 7.47 2.58 -2.92
CA GLU A 252 8.50 1.70 -3.46
C GLU A 252 8.05 0.24 -3.61
N THR A 253 7.21 -0.25 -2.69
CA THR A 253 6.90 -1.68 -2.63
C THR A 253 5.47 -1.96 -3.06
N GLU A 254 4.48 -1.39 -2.36
CA GLU A 254 3.06 -1.54 -2.67
C GLU A 254 2.23 -0.53 -1.90
N TRP A 255 1.03 -0.23 -2.40
CA TRP A 255 0.04 0.56 -1.67
C TRP A 255 -0.87 -0.39 -0.89
N ASP A 256 -0.39 -0.86 0.26
CA ASP A 256 -1.10 -1.83 1.10
C ASP A 256 -2.21 -1.17 1.96
N PHE A 257 -2.85 -1.97 2.82
CA PHE A 257 -3.92 -1.46 3.69
C PHE A 257 -3.43 -0.38 4.67
N SER A 258 -2.17 -0.43 5.14
CA SER A 258 -1.62 0.63 5.98
C SER A 258 -1.51 1.94 5.21
N CYS A 259 -1.16 1.90 3.92
CA CYS A 259 -1.17 3.06 3.04
C CYS A 259 -2.58 3.63 2.86
N VAL A 260 -3.57 2.75 2.67
CA VAL A 260 -5.00 3.12 2.58
C VAL A 260 -5.50 3.79 3.86
N GLU A 261 -5.20 3.23 5.04
CA GLU A 261 -5.62 3.84 6.32
C GLU A 261 -5.03 5.24 6.51
N LYS A 262 -3.74 5.42 6.22
CA LYS A 262 -3.10 6.74 6.26
C LYS A 262 -3.76 7.69 5.24
N ALA A 263 -4.05 7.22 4.03
CA ALA A 263 -4.72 8.05 3.02
C ALA A 263 -6.11 8.52 3.49
N ILE A 264 -6.91 7.62 4.08
CA ILE A 264 -8.21 7.95 4.65
C ILE A 264 -8.05 9.01 5.76
N GLU A 265 -7.11 8.80 6.69
CA GLU A 265 -6.89 9.73 7.80
C GLU A 265 -6.38 11.11 7.36
N PHE A 266 -5.33 11.16 6.54
CA PHE A 266 -4.60 12.40 6.23
C PHE A 266 -5.13 13.12 4.99
N CYS A 267 -5.73 12.40 4.04
CA CYS A 267 -6.23 12.97 2.79
C CYS A 267 -7.75 13.12 2.77
N GLY A 268 -8.47 12.50 3.71
CA GLY A 268 -9.94 12.56 3.75
C GLY A 268 -10.61 11.80 2.60
N VAL A 269 -9.94 10.80 2.02
CA VAL A 269 -10.55 9.88 1.04
C VAL A 269 -11.45 8.88 1.77
N THR A 270 -12.36 8.25 1.02
CA THR A 270 -13.21 7.16 1.52
C THR A 270 -12.57 5.81 1.21
N PRO A 271 -12.93 4.74 1.94
CA PRO A 271 -12.60 3.37 1.55
C PRO A 271 -13.14 3.07 0.13
N ASP A 272 -12.45 2.22 -0.62
CA ASP A 272 -12.88 1.82 -1.97
C ASP A 272 -14.19 1.02 -1.98
N ASN A 273 -14.51 0.38 -0.86
CA ASN A 273 -15.71 -0.39 -0.64
C ASN A 273 -16.77 0.33 0.22
N ASP A 274 -16.78 1.67 0.18
CA ASP A 274 -17.79 2.54 0.79
C ASP A 274 -19.20 2.24 0.26
N ASP A 275 -19.35 2.07 -1.06
CA ASP A 275 -20.63 1.72 -1.69
C ASP A 275 -20.78 0.21 -1.89
N CYS A 276 -22.00 -0.31 -1.77
CA CYS A 276 -22.29 -1.73 -1.99
C CYS A 276 -21.91 -2.22 -3.39
N ILE A 277 -22.04 -1.36 -4.41
CA ILE A 277 -21.66 -1.73 -5.78
C ILE A 277 -20.16 -2.00 -5.94
N ASN A 278 -19.35 -1.46 -5.02
CA ASN A 278 -17.89 -1.63 -4.97
C ASN A 278 -17.47 -2.61 -3.85
N ALA A 279 -18.40 -3.44 -3.37
CA ALA A 279 -18.16 -4.37 -2.27
C ALA A 279 -16.94 -5.27 -2.53
N ARG A 280 -15.99 -5.25 -1.58
CA ARG A 280 -14.72 -5.95 -1.72
C ARG A 280 -14.89 -7.47 -1.51
N PRO A 281 -14.46 -8.34 -2.43
CA PRO A 281 -14.50 -9.78 -2.20
C PRO A 281 -13.65 -10.20 -1.00
N LEU A 282 -14.19 -11.05 -0.15
CA LEU A 282 -13.50 -11.67 0.96
C LEU A 282 -13.47 -13.19 0.79
N ASP A 283 -12.26 -13.73 0.91
CA ASP A 283 -12.05 -15.15 1.17
C ASP A 283 -12.14 -15.43 2.67
N LEU A 284 -12.11 -16.70 3.05
CA LEU A 284 -12.04 -17.09 4.47
C LEU A 284 -10.75 -16.55 5.12
N GLY A 285 -10.81 -16.31 6.42
CA GLY A 285 -9.75 -15.74 7.24
C GLY A 285 -9.99 -14.26 7.59
N ARG A 286 -8.97 -13.65 8.20
CA ARG A 286 -8.98 -12.27 8.66
C ARG A 286 -8.55 -11.30 7.58
N HIS A 287 -9.30 -10.21 7.48
CA HIS A 287 -9.02 -9.12 6.55
C HIS A 287 -9.17 -7.77 7.25
N PRO A 288 -8.22 -6.85 7.04
CA PRO A 288 -8.30 -5.54 7.66
C PRO A 288 -9.30 -4.64 6.93
N PHE A 289 -9.98 -3.77 7.67
CA PHE A 289 -10.94 -2.81 7.12
C PHE A 289 -11.11 -1.57 8.00
N THR A 290 -11.74 -0.54 7.43
CA THR A 290 -12.05 0.71 8.14
C THR A 290 -13.35 1.30 7.60
N THR A 291 -14.18 1.82 8.49
CA THR A 291 -15.40 2.59 8.18
C THR A 291 -15.15 4.09 8.31
N ARG A 292 -13.91 4.54 8.57
CA ARG A 292 -13.60 5.97 8.69
C ARG A 292 -13.86 6.68 7.36
N ASN A 293 -14.43 7.87 7.43
CA ASN A 293 -14.88 8.70 6.29
C ASN A 293 -15.95 8.11 5.37
N SER A 294 -16.35 6.85 5.55
CA SER A 294 -17.42 6.23 4.78
C SER A 294 -18.78 6.89 5.03
N SER A 295 -19.70 6.69 4.09
CA SER A 295 -21.09 7.13 4.17
C SER A 295 -22.02 5.93 4.17
N PRO A 296 -23.17 5.97 4.87
CA PRO A 296 -24.08 4.84 4.85
C PRO A 296 -24.70 4.65 3.45
N ASP A 297 -24.49 3.47 2.84
CA ASP A 297 -25.10 3.05 1.59
C ASP A 297 -26.05 1.84 1.79
N GLY A 298 -26.92 1.57 0.82
CA GLY A 298 -27.74 0.35 0.79
C GLY A 298 -29.08 0.43 1.54
N PRO A 299 -29.82 -0.70 1.58
CA PRO A 299 -31.18 -0.75 2.11
C PRO A 299 -31.21 -0.47 3.61
N GLY A 300 -32.35 0.06 4.07
CA GLY A 300 -32.60 0.21 5.51
C GLY A 300 -32.74 -1.16 6.18
N LEU A 301 -32.40 -1.21 7.47
CA LEU A 301 -32.56 -2.42 8.28
C LEU A 301 -34.04 -2.77 8.45
N ILE A 302 -34.36 -4.07 8.42
CA ILE A 302 -35.69 -4.57 8.83
C ILE A 302 -35.82 -4.50 10.35
N SER A 303 -37.05 -4.58 10.87
CA SER A 303 -37.30 -4.47 12.32
C SER A 303 -36.59 -5.51 13.17
N GLU A 304 -36.26 -6.67 12.60
CA GLU A 304 -35.49 -7.73 13.26
C GLU A 304 -34.00 -7.42 13.37
N CYS A 305 -33.50 -6.52 12.51
CA CYS A 305 -32.11 -6.05 12.49
C CYS A 305 -31.95 -4.63 13.05
N ALA A 306 -33.05 -3.91 13.27
CA ALA A 306 -33.00 -2.56 13.80
C ALA A 306 -33.08 -2.61 15.33
N ASN A 307 -32.08 -2.06 16.02
CA ASN A 307 -32.07 -2.00 17.48
C ASN A 307 -32.69 -0.69 18.01
N GLU A 308 -33.22 -0.69 19.23
CA GLU A 308 -33.92 0.47 19.82
C GLU A 308 -33.00 1.69 20.03
N THR A 309 -31.68 1.47 20.07
CA THR A 309 -30.64 2.47 20.34
C THR A 309 -30.39 3.43 19.16
N ASN A 310 -30.58 2.98 17.92
CA ASN A 310 -30.23 3.75 16.71
C ASN A 310 -31.45 4.16 15.85
N GLY A 311 -32.64 3.60 16.13
CA GLY A 311 -33.85 3.88 15.34
C GLY A 311 -33.72 3.45 13.85
N GLY A 312 -32.79 2.55 13.55
CA GLY A 312 -32.45 2.08 12.20
C GLY A 312 -31.47 2.96 11.42
N ALA A 313 -30.82 3.95 12.05
CA ALA A 313 -29.80 4.77 11.41
C ALA A 313 -28.39 4.22 11.69
N LEU A 314 -27.67 3.88 10.62
CA LEU A 314 -26.28 3.45 10.66
C LEU A 314 -25.35 4.65 10.45
N GLN A 315 -24.19 4.64 11.11
CA GLN A 315 -23.04 5.45 10.73
C GLN A 315 -22.23 4.71 9.67
N GLY A 316 -21.38 5.45 8.95
CA GLY A 316 -20.62 5.02 7.77
C GLY A 316 -20.33 3.52 7.71
N ASP A 317 -20.59 2.93 6.54
CA ASP A 317 -20.47 1.50 6.33
C ASP A 317 -19.47 1.17 5.23
N VAL A 318 -19.05 -0.08 5.23
CA VAL A 318 -18.32 -0.67 4.12
C VAL A 318 -18.91 -2.01 3.77
N TRP A 319 -18.71 -2.38 2.52
CA TRP A 319 -19.33 -3.55 1.93
C TRP A 319 -18.30 -4.57 1.47
N PHE A 320 -18.65 -5.83 1.68
CA PHE A 320 -17.87 -6.96 1.22
C PHE A 320 -18.76 -7.94 0.46
N THR A 321 -18.15 -8.79 -0.35
CA THR A 321 -18.82 -9.95 -0.94
C THR A 321 -18.16 -11.24 -0.51
N HIS A 322 -18.96 -12.29 -0.33
CA HIS A 322 -18.44 -13.64 -0.14
C HIS A 322 -19.24 -14.61 -1.02
N SER A 323 -18.54 -15.52 -1.68
CA SER A 323 -19.16 -16.58 -2.51
C SER A 323 -18.71 -17.94 -1.98
N PRO A 324 -19.53 -18.61 -1.14
CA PRO A 324 -19.21 -19.90 -0.58
C PRO A 324 -18.84 -20.92 -1.66
N GLN A 325 -17.84 -21.75 -1.41
CA GLN A 325 -17.49 -22.86 -2.33
C GLN A 325 -18.39 -24.09 -2.16
N PHE A 326 -19.09 -24.17 -1.02
CA PHE A 326 -19.95 -25.30 -0.63
C PHE A 326 -21.22 -24.76 0.04
N ASP A 327 -22.26 -25.58 0.11
CA ASP A 327 -23.45 -25.28 0.91
C ASP A 327 -23.13 -25.49 2.39
N ASN A 328 -23.09 -24.43 3.18
CA ASN A 328 -22.71 -24.48 4.60
C ASN A 328 -23.01 -23.16 5.34
N GLY A 329 -22.84 -23.20 6.66
CA GLY A 329 -22.85 -21.98 7.47
C GLY A 329 -21.60 -21.15 7.28
N VAL A 330 -21.79 -19.85 7.05
CA VAL A 330 -20.74 -18.84 7.01
C VAL A 330 -20.87 -17.97 8.26
N LEU A 331 -19.78 -17.87 9.01
CA LEU A 331 -19.63 -17.00 10.15
C LEU A 331 -18.86 -15.76 9.75
N VAL A 332 -19.41 -14.59 10.07
CA VAL A 332 -18.77 -13.28 9.88
C VAL A 332 -18.63 -12.64 11.25
N SER A 333 -17.39 -12.31 11.64
CA SER A 333 -17.08 -11.82 12.98
C SER A 333 -16.21 -10.57 12.95
N THR A 334 -16.53 -9.61 13.82
CA THR A 334 -15.66 -8.51 14.24
C THR A 334 -15.34 -8.61 15.74
N CYS A 335 -15.79 -9.67 16.39
CA CYS A 335 -15.76 -9.86 17.84
C CYS A 335 -14.34 -9.71 18.42
N GLY A 336 -14.11 -8.62 19.16
CA GLY A 336 -12.82 -8.31 19.77
C GLY A 336 -11.71 -7.90 18.79
N LEU A 337 -12.04 -7.66 17.51
CA LEU A 337 -11.10 -7.34 16.44
C LEU A 337 -11.17 -5.88 15.96
N VAL A 338 -12.08 -5.08 16.51
CA VAL A 338 -12.38 -3.71 16.07
C VAL A 338 -12.34 -2.72 17.23
N ASP A 339 -12.12 -1.44 16.92
CA ASP A 339 -12.05 -0.34 17.89
C ASP A 339 -13.37 0.43 18.06
N PHE A 340 -14.47 -0.07 17.48
CA PHE A 340 -15.77 0.58 17.46
C PHE A 340 -16.92 -0.42 17.57
N ASP A 341 -18.09 0.11 17.95
CA ASP A 341 -19.36 -0.59 18.07
C ASP A 341 -19.94 -0.88 16.67
N THR A 342 -20.00 -2.17 16.32
CA THR A 342 -20.31 -2.63 14.97
C THR A 342 -21.74 -3.13 14.87
N GLN A 343 -22.27 -3.08 13.65
CA GLN A 343 -23.39 -3.88 13.21
C GLN A 343 -23.00 -4.59 11.90
N ILE A 344 -23.23 -5.90 11.83
CA ILE A 344 -23.02 -6.71 10.63
C ILE A 344 -24.38 -7.11 10.07
N THR A 345 -24.59 -6.95 8.76
CA THR A 345 -25.82 -7.40 8.07
C THR A 345 -25.47 -8.10 6.75
N ILE A 346 -26.13 -9.23 6.51
CA ILE A 346 -25.95 -10.08 5.33
C ILE A 346 -27.12 -9.90 4.36
N TYR A 347 -26.83 -9.82 3.07
CA TYR A 347 -27.81 -9.66 1.99
C TYR A 347 -27.53 -10.64 0.84
N ASP A 348 -28.56 -10.97 0.07
CA ASP A 348 -28.45 -11.67 -1.24
C ASP A 348 -28.10 -10.72 -2.40
N GLY A 349 -28.01 -9.42 -2.13
CA GLY A 349 -27.63 -8.38 -3.09
C GLY A 349 -27.76 -6.97 -2.53
N CYS A 350 -27.19 -5.97 -3.21
CA CYS A 350 -27.23 -4.57 -2.78
C CYS A 350 -28.64 -3.95 -2.62
N ASN A 351 -29.68 -4.56 -3.19
CA ASN A 351 -31.07 -4.13 -3.02
C ASN A 351 -31.93 -5.22 -2.37
N GLY A 352 -31.29 -6.23 -1.77
CA GLY A 352 -31.91 -7.36 -1.12
C GLY A 352 -32.54 -6.99 0.22
N LEU A 353 -33.26 -7.94 0.80
CA LEU A 353 -33.65 -7.87 2.20
C LEU A 353 -32.52 -8.46 3.07
N PRO A 354 -32.30 -7.96 4.29
CA PRO A 354 -31.42 -8.60 5.25
C PRO A 354 -31.77 -10.09 5.42
N LEU A 355 -30.78 -10.96 5.24
CA LEU A 355 -30.87 -12.40 5.47
C LEU A 355 -30.54 -12.77 6.92
N ALA A 356 -29.54 -12.08 7.47
CA ALA A 356 -29.07 -12.23 8.83
C ALA A 356 -28.41 -10.93 9.28
N CYS A 357 -28.40 -10.68 10.58
CA CYS A 357 -27.76 -9.50 11.15
C CYS A 357 -27.36 -9.77 12.60
N SER A 358 -26.36 -9.04 13.06
CA SER A 358 -25.95 -9.01 14.46
C SER A 358 -25.50 -7.61 14.82
N ASP A 359 -25.93 -7.19 16.00
CA ASP A 359 -25.56 -5.98 16.70
C ASP A 359 -25.35 -6.43 18.15
N ASP A 360 -24.13 -6.28 18.65
CA ASP A 360 -23.63 -6.86 19.90
C ASP A 360 -23.72 -8.38 20.06
N VAL A 361 -22.59 -9.02 20.38
CA VAL A 361 -22.57 -10.41 20.85
C VAL A 361 -21.99 -10.47 22.26
N ASP A 362 -22.69 -11.17 23.15
CA ASP A 362 -22.24 -11.36 24.54
C ASP A 362 -20.84 -11.99 24.55
N GLY A 363 -19.92 -11.39 25.30
CA GLY A 363 -18.51 -11.81 25.35
C GLY A 363 -17.58 -11.07 24.37
N CYS A 364 -18.12 -10.31 23.41
CA CYS A 364 -17.34 -9.50 22.49
C CYS A 364 -17.08 -8.09 23.06
N ALA A 365 -15.81 -7.68 23.09
CA ALA A 365 -15.43 -6.37 23.62
C ALA A 365 -15.90 -5.23 22.69
N GLY A 366 -16.24 -4.08 23.27
CA GLY A 366 -16.47 -2.84 22.50
C GLY A 366 -17.78 -2.77 21.70
N GLY A 367 -18.71 -3.70 21.92
CA GLY A 367 -19.94 -3.80 21.12
C GLY A 367 -19.69 -4.39 19.73
N SER A 368 -18.72 -5.30 19.64
CA SER A 368 -18.40 -5.96 18.38
C SER A 368 -19.35 -7.14 18.12
N SER A 369 -19.59 -7.43 16.84
CA SER A 369 -20.67 -8.34 16.42
C SER A 369 -20.15 -9.63 15.78
N ARG A 370 -21.01 -10.64 15.76
CA ARG A 370 -20.79 -11.92 15.08
C ARG A 370 -22.13 -12.41 14.53
N VAL A 371 -22.18 -12.70 13.23
CA VAL A 371 -23.40 -13.19 12.56
C VAL A 371 -23.10 -14.42 11.72
N GLY A 372 -24.04 -15.36 11.73
CA GLY A 372 -24.01 -16.55 10.89
C GLY A 372 -25.11 -16.52 9.83
N PHE A 373 -24.87 -17.06 8.64
CA PHE A 373 -25.89 -17.28 7.62
C PHE A 373 -25.64 -18.55 6.80
N GLN A 374 -26.70 -19.14 6.25
CA GLN A 374 -26.57 -20.31 5.37
C GLN A 374 -26.16 -19.84 3.97
N GLY A 375 -24.92 -20.17 3.60
CA GLY A 375 -24.35 -19.94 2.30
C GLY A 375 -24.66 -21.08 1.33
N VAL A 376 -25.03 -20.74 0.10
CA VAL A 376 -25.19 -21.68 -1.03
C VAL A 376 -23.96 -21.58 -1.92
N ALA A 377 -23.44 -22.73 -2.35
CA ALA A 377 -22.25 -22.84 -3.18
C ALA A 377 -22.39 -22.02 -4.49
N GLY A 378 -21.47 -21.09 -4.70
CA GLY A 378 -21.40 -20.26 -5.90
C GLY A 378 -22.34 -19.06 -5.92
N GLU A 379 -23.24 -18.91 -4.94
CA GLU A 379 -24.04 -17.70 -4.79
C GLU A 379 -23.23 -16.60 -4.10
N THR A 380 -23.44 -15.34 -4.48
CA THR A 380 -22.71 -14.20 -3.93
C THR A 380 -23.55 -13.47 -2.90
N TYR A 381 -23.06 -13.41 -1.68
CA TYR A 381 -23.66 -12.68 -0.57
C TYR A 381 -22.92 -11.36 -0.35
N HIS A 382 -23.65 -10.34 0.09
CA HIS A 382 -23.11 -9.03 0.42
C HIS A 382 -23.13 -8.85 1.94
N ILE A 383 -21.99 -8.47 2.49
CA ILE A 383 -21.77 -8.29 3.93
C ILE A 383 -21.57 -6.79 4.15
N ARG A 384 -22.51 -6.16 4.84
CA ARG A 384 -22.39 -4.78 5.29
C ARG A 384 -21.83 -4.76 6.70
N VAL A 385 -20.76 -4.01 6.91
CA VAL A 385 -20.23 -3.71 8.24
C VAL A 385 -20.34 -2.21 8.47
N SER A 386 -21.10 -1.85 9.49
CA SER A 386 -21.45 -0.46 9.79
C SER A 386 -21.15 -0.13 11.24
N GLY A 387 -20.88 1.14 11.54
CA GLY A 387 -20.86 1.63 12.92
C GLY A 387 -22.27 2.02 13.40
N ILE A 388 -22.60 1.78 14.67
CA ILE A 388 -23.90 2.22 15.21
C ILE A 388 -23.86 3.70 15.61
N SER A 389 -22.82 4.11 16.33
CA SER A 389 -22.69 5.48 16.84
C SER A 389 -21.40 6.18 16.39
N THR A 390 -20.38 5.42 16.00
CA THR A 390 -19.06 5.89 15.60
C THR A 390 -18.52 5.02 14.47
N SER A 391 -17.67 5.58 13.61
CA SER A 391 -16.83 4.81 12.70
C SER A 391 -15.49 4.45 13.34
N GLY A 392 -14.82 3.45 12.79
CA GLY A 392 -13.55 2.94 13.31
C GLY A 392 -12.86 2.01 12.32
N ALA A 393 -11.89 1.25 12.82
CA ALA A 393 -11.09 0.31 12.05
C ALA A 393 -10.83 -0.97 12.83
N GLY A 394 -10.37 -2.01 12.12
CA GLY A 394 -10.03 -3.30 12.70
C GLY A 394 -9.99 -4.40 11.66
N GLU A 395 -10.29 -5.62 12.09
CA GLU A 395 -10.33 -6.79 11.21
C GLU A 395 -11.71 -7.45 11.21
N ILE A 396 -12.09 -7.97 10.03
CA ILE A 396 -13.25 -8.83 9.83
C ILE A 396 -12.74 -10.25 9.58
N ASP A 397 -13.30 -11.23 10.27
CA ASP A 397 -12.96 -12.65 10.15
C ASP A 397 -14.12 -13.41 9.50
N LEU A 398 -13.82 -14.15 8.44
CA LEU A 398 -14.79 -15.02 7.76
C LEU A 398 -14.38 -16.48 7.95
N ALA A 399 -15.28 -17.29 8.47
CA ALA A 399 -15.05 -18.71 8.67
C ALA A 399 -16.25 -19.53 8.24
N TRP A 400 -16.02 -20.83 8.02
CA TRP A 400 -17.11 -21.78 8.11
C TRP A 400 -17.50 -21.93 9.57
N GLY A 401 -18.81 -21.96 9.86
CA GLY A 401 -19.30 -22.13 11.21
C GLY A 401 -20.64 -22.84 11.24
N ASP A 402 -20.87 -23.59 12.30
CA ASP A 402 -22.20 -24.10 12.60
C ASP A 402 -23.07 -22.90 13.00
N LEU A 403 -24.21 -22.73 12.32
CA LEU A 403 -25.11 -21.61 12.58
C LEU A 403 -26.01 -21.96 13.74
N ASP A 404 -26.09 -21.05 14.72
CA ASP A 404 -27.12 -21.14 15.76
C ASP A 404 -28.53 -20.92 15.15
N ASP A 405 -29.22 -22.05 14.99
CA ASP A 405 -30.66 -22.35 14.83
C ASP A 405 -31.42 -21.91 13.55
N PRO A 406 -32.23 -22.82 12.92
CA PRO A 406 -32.72 -24.08 13.47
C PRO A 406 -31.85 -25.34 13.22
N TYR A 407 -31.33 -25.86 14.34
CA TYR A 407 -30.97 -27.20 14.79
C TYR A 407 -29.88 -28.03 14.07
N SER A 408 -28.75 -28.21 14.76
CA SER A 408 -28.24 -29.54 15.15
C SER A 408 -27.92 -29.51 16.65
N ALA A 409 -28.50 -30.44 17.41
CA ALA A 409 -28.34 -30.46 18.87
C ALA A 409 -26.84 -30.56 19.27
N PRO A 410 -26.40 -29.94 20.38
CA PRO A 410 -25.12 -30.28 20.99
C PRO A 410 -25.05 -31.78 21.21
N ALA A 411 -23.85 -32.37 21.07
CA ALA A 411 -23.68 -33.80 21.24
C ALA A 411 -24.23 -34.24 22.61
N VAL A 412 -25.14 -35.23 22.63
CA VAL A 412 -25.83 -35.63 23.85
C VAL A 412 -25.15 -36.85 24.45
N GLU A 413 -24.72 -36.77 25.70
CA GLU A 413 -24.14 -37.90 26.42
C GLU A 413 -25.19 -38.97 26.74
N TRP A 414 -24.92 -40.23 26.37
CA TRP A 414 -25.59 -41.38 26.97
C TRP A 414 -24.91 -41.79 28.27
N SER A 415 -25.15 -41.00 29.32
CA SER A 415 -24.41 -41.15 30.57
C SER A 415 -24.49 -42.56 31.18
N THR A 416 -23.35 -43.03 31.70
CA THR A 416 -23.27 -44.29 32.46
C THR A 416 -24.18 -44.28 33.70
N ALA A 417 -24.44 -43.10 34.27
CA ALA A 417 -25.40 -42.91 35.36
C ALA A 417 -26.85 -43.23 34.96
N SER A 418 -27.18 -43.07 33.68
CA SER A 418 -28.48 -43.41 33.10
C SER A 418 -28.50 -44.81 32.45
N GLY A 419 -27.44 -45.60 32.65
CA GLY A 419 -27.29 -46.95 32.09
C GLY A 419 -26.67 -47.00 30.70
N GLY A 420 -26.08 -45.91 30.22
CA GLY A 420 -25.43 -45.84 28.91
C GLY A 420 -23.95 -46.18 28.89
N ASN A 421 -23.33 -46.02 27.72
CA ASN A 421 -21.90 -46.26 27.48
C ASN A 421 -21.00 -45.08 27.84
N GLY A 422 -21.57 -43.90 28.14
CA GLY A 422 -20.80 -42.69 28.42
C GLY A 422 -20.32 -41.95 27.16
N HIS A 423 -20.73 -42.41 25.98
CA HIS A 423 -20.43 -41.77 24.70
C HIS A 423 -21.42 -40.64 24.40
N PHE A 424 -21.05 -39.78 23.46
CA PHE A 424 -21.86 -38.64 23.01
C PHE A 424 -22.33 -38.85 21.58
N TYR A 425 -23.50 -38.30 21.23
CA TYR A 425 -24.12 -38.52 19.93
C TYR A 425 -24.67 -37.22 19.34
N ALA A 426 -24.46 -37.04 18.03
CA ALA A 426 -24.99 -35.89 17.29
C ALA A 426 -25.40 -36.29 15.86
N VAL A 427 -26.40 -35.62 15.28
CA VAL A 427 -26.72 -35.75 13.85
C VAL A 427 -26.18 -34.54 13.11
N TYR A 428 -25.41 -34.79 12.06
CA TYR A 428 -24.72 -33.76 11.29
C TYR A 428 -25.09 -33.85 9.80
N ALA A 429 -25.27 -32.71 9.13
CA ALA A 429 -25.53 -32.69 7.69
C ALA A 429 -24.23 -32.90 6.90
N ILE A 430 -24.21 -33.92 6.04
CA ILE A 430 -23.11 -34.12 5.11
C ILE A 430 -23.41 -33.32 3.84
N GLY A 431 -22.41 -32.62 3.30
CA GLY A 431 -22.57 -31.68 2.20
C GLY A 431 -22.96 -32.33 0.86
N THR A 432 -22.46 -31.79 -0.26
CA THR A 432 -22.84 -32.28 -1.60
C THR A 432 -22.23 -33.63 -1.97
N ASP A 433 -21.12 -34.03 -1.32
CA ASP A 433 -20.60 -35.38 -1.41
C ASP A 433 -21.43 -36.30 -0.51
N ARG A 434 -22.31 -37.06 -1.15
CA ARG A 434 -23.28 -37.92 -0.49
C ARG A 434 -22.79 -39.36 -0.32
N SER A 435 -21.47 -39.54 -0.31
CA SER A 435 -20.82 -40.84 -0.09
C SER A 435 -20.65 -41.16 1.39
N PHE A 436 -20.53 -42.45 1.72
CA PHE A 436 -20.14 -42.90 3.05
C PHE A 436 -18.76 -42.36 3.44
N ALA A 437 -17.84 -42.26 2.49
CA ALA A 437 -16.51 -41.70 2.73
C ALA A 437 -16.59 -40.25 3.23
N ALA A 438 -17.48 -39.43 2.67
CA ALA A 438 -17.72 -38.07 3.14
C ALA A 438 -18.35 -38.05 4.54
N ALA A 439 -19.28 -38.96 4.83
CA ALA A 439 -19.86 -39.10 6.16
C ALA A 439 -18.81 -39.48 7.23
N ALA A 440 -17.93 -40.43 6.90
CA ALA A 440 -16.83 -40.83 7.78
C ALA A 440 -15.85 -39.67 8.01
N LEU A 441 -15.46 -38.96 6.96
CA LEU A 441 -14.58 -37.77 7.07
C LEU A 441 -15.24 -36.65 7.90
N ALA A 442 -16.55 -36.45 7.78
CA ALA A 442 -17.28 -35.48 8.59
C ALA A 442 -17.25 -35.85 10.07
N ALA A 443 -17.48 -37.13 10.40
CA ALA A 443 -17.40 -37.61 11.77
C ALA A 443 -15.98 -37.49 12.36
N GLU A 444 -14.95 -37.91 11.60
CA GLU A 444 -13.54 -37.82 12.01
C GLU A 444 -13.11 -36.37 12.30
N ARG A 445 -13.64 -35.39 11.55
CA ARG A 445 -13.32 -33.96 11.75
C ARG A 445 -13.70 -33.46 13.14
N PHE A 446 -14.77 -34.00 13.72
CA PHE A 446 -15.23 -33.65 15.06
C PHE A 446 -14.64 -34.58 16.14
N GLY A 447 -13.67 -35.44 15.77
CA GLY A 447 -13.08 -36.42 16.68
C GLY A 447 -13.97 -37.63 16.96
N GLY A 448 -15.02 -37.84 16.17
CA GLY A 448 -15.95 -38.96 16.28
C GLY A 448 -15.84 -39.93 15.11
N TYR A 449 -16.83 -40.82 15.02
CA TYR A 449 -16.98 -41.77 13.92
C TYR A 449 -18.48 -41.96 13.61
N PRO A 450 -18.85 -42.44 12.39
CA PRO A 450 -20.22 -42.82 12.11
C PRO A 450 -20.72 -43.81 13.17
N ALA A 451 -21.83 -43.49 13.83
CA ALA A 451 -22.22 -44.09 15.09
C ALA A 451 -22.43 -45.60 14.98
N THR A 452 -22.05 -46.31 16.03
CA THR A 452 -22.38 -47.71 16.24
C THR A 452 -23.61 -47.82 17.13
N ILE A 453 -24.38 -48.89 16.94
CA ILE A 453 -25.59 -49.13 17.73
C ILE A 453 -25.62 -50.61 18.10
N THR A 454 -25.06 -50.91 19.27
CA THR A 454 -24.75 -52.25 19.75
C THR A 454 -25.84 -52.85 20.65
N SER A 455 -26.85 -52.05 21.05
CA SER A 455 -27.94 -52.51 21.92
C SER A 455 -29.30 -51.86 21.64
N PRO A 456 -30.42 -52.52 22.00
CA PRO A 456 -31.74 -51.90 21.97
C PRO A 456 -31.83 -50.62 22.79
N GLU A 457 -31.16 -50.58 23.95
CA GLU A 457 -31.19 -49.44 24.87
C GLU A 457 -30.50 -48.20 24.28
N GLU A 458 -29.43 -48.41 23.52
CA GLU A 458 -28.70 -47.37 22.77
C GLU A 458 -29.55 -46.79 21.64
N GLN A 459 -30.18 -47.66 20.85
CA GLN A 459 -31.13 -47.26 19.81
C GLN A 459 -32.28 -46.43 20.40
N ASP A 460 -32.79 -46.85 21.55
CA ASP A 460 -33.83 -46.16 22.30
C ASP A 460 -33.38 -44.77 22.80
N PHE A 461 -32.12 -44.63 23.20
CA PHE A 461 -31.53 -43.34 23.56
C PHE A 461 -31.41 -42.43 22.32
N ILE A 462 -30.87 -42.95 21.22
CA ILE A 462 -30.73 -42.27 19.93
C ILE A 462 -32.08 -41.73 19.44
N ASN A 463 -33.09 -42.59 19.39
CA ASN A 463 -34.43 -42.22 18.93
C ASN A 463 -35.09 -41.09 19.75
N ARG A 464 -34.73 -40.95 21.03
CA ARG A 464 -35.33 -39.96 21.93
C ARG A 464 -34.66 -38.60 21.87
N ASN A 465 -33.33 -38.55 21.74
CA ASN A 465 -32.59 -37.29 21.88
C ASN A 465 -31.98 -36.77 20.57
N MET A 466 -31.71 -37.64 19.60
CA MET A 466 -31.19 -37.26 18.27
C MET A 466 -31.74 -38.20 17.18
N PRO A 467 -33.05 -38.14 16.89
CA PRO A 467 -33.66 -39.01 15.90
C PRO A 467 -33.09 -38.76 14.51
N ALA A 468 -33.02 -39.81 13.69
CA ALA A 468 -32.61 -39.68 12.28
C ALA A 468 -33.50 -38.69 11.52
N VAL A 469 -32.86 -37.91 10.65
CA VAL A 469 -33.51 -36.90 9.80
C VAL A 469 -33.73 -37.50 8.41
N GLN A 470 -34.95 -37.35 7.91
CA GLN A 470 -35.35 -37.75 6.55
C GLN A 470 -35.75 -36.58 5.65
N ASN A 471 -35.68 -35.35 6.18
CA ASN A 471 -36.08 -34.18 5.42
C ASN A 471 -34.95 -33.79 4.45
N GLY A 472 -35.13 -34.04 3.15
CA GLY A 472 -34.13 -33.72 2.12
C GLY A 472 -33.11 -34.81 1.81
N GLY A 473 -33.06 -35.89 2.61
CA GLY A 473 -32.27 -37.09 2.35
C GLY A 473 -32.09 -37.97 3.61
N ASN A 474 -31.21 -38.97 3.56
CA ASN A 474 -31.12 -40.03 4.58
C ASN A 474 -30.01 -39.79 5.62
N THR A 475 -30.19 -40.31 6.84
CA THR A 475 -29.14 -40.37 7.88
C THR A 475 -28.40 -41.71 7.87
N VAL A 476 -27.09 -41.68 7.66
CA VAL A 476 -26.22 -42.86 7.65
C VAL A 476 -25.62 -43.15 9.03
N ILE A 477 -25.40 -44.43 9.33
CA ILE A 477 -24.73 -44.94 10.55
C ILE A 477 -23.51 -45.79 10.18
N GLY A 478 -22.67 -46.13 11.16
CA GLY A 478 -21.39 -46.80 10.94
C GLY A 478 -21.42 -48.31 10.68
N LEU A 479 -22.56 -48.87 10.26
CA LEU A 479 -22.65 -50.28 9.87
C LEU A 479 -22.36 -50.40 8.38
N VAL A 480 -21.34 -51.17 8.03
CA VAL A 480 -20.87 -51.35 6.64
C VAL A 480 -20.74 -52.83 6.30
N GLN A 481 -20.92 -53.19 5.04
CA GLN A 481 -20.78 -54.57 4.58
C GLN A 481 -19.41 -54.82 3.92
N ASP A 482 -18.80 -55.97 4.19
CA ASP A 482 -17.61 -56.41 3.47
C ASP A 482 -18.00 -56.75 2.02
N PRO A 483 -17.43 -56.07 1.00
CA PRO A 483 -17.77 -56.28 -0.41
C PRO A 483 -17.37 -57.66 -0.95
N THR A 484 -16.70 -58.49 -0.14
CA THR A 484 -16.34 -59.87 -0.46
C THR A 484 -17.23 -60.92 0.22
N ALA A 485 -18.13 -60.49 1.10
CA ALA A 485 -19.07 -61.36 1.79
C ALA A 485 -20.27 -61.75 0.89
N SER A 486 -21.14 -62.60 1.43
CA SER A 486 -22.34 -63.04 0.71
C SER A 486 -23.52 -62.11 0.98
N GLU A 487 -23.99 -61.42 -0.05
CA GLU A 487 -25.18 -60.57 -0.02
C GLU A 487 -26.48 -61.34 0.30
N PRO A 488 -27.48 -60.70 0.95
CA PRO A 488 -27.44 -59.36 1.57
C PRO A 488 -27.07 -59.40 3.06
N SER A 489 -26.91 -60.59 3.65
CA SER A 489 -26.99 -60.76 5.11
C SER A 489 -25.67 -61.12 5.80
N ASP A 490 -24.61 -61.41 5.06
CA ASP A 490 -23.30 -61.77 5.61
C ASP A 490 -22.31 -60.61 5.48
N GLY A 491 -21.32 -60.54 6.38
CA GLY A 491 -20.23 -59.56 6.29
C GLY A 491 -20.49 -58.16 6.86
N TRP A 492 -21.60 -57.93 7.55
CA TRP A 492 -21.86 -56.66 8.24
C TRP A 492 -20.94 -56.46 9.45
N GLY A 493 -20.35 -55.27 9.56
CA GLY A 493 -19.47 -54.89 10.67
C GLY A 493 -19.47 -53.40 10.96
N TRP A 494 -19.27 -53.04 12.22
CA TRP A 494 -19.14 -51.64 12.64
C TRP A 494 -17.78 -51.07 12.20
N VAL A 495 -17.75 -49.80 11.80
CA VAL A 495 -16.51 -49.08 11.46
C VAL A 495 -15.45 -49.07 12.58
N THR A 496 -15.87 -49.22 13.83
CA THR A 496 -15.01 -49.33 15.02
C THR A 496 -14.40 -50.73 15.21
N GLY A 497 -14.93 -51.74 14.50
CA GLY A 497 -14.56 -53.15 14.70
C GLY A 497 -15.28 -53.83 15.87
N GLU A 498 -16.24 -53.17 16.50
CA GLU A 498 -17.06 -53.77 17.55
C GLU A 498 -17.89 -54.98 17.05
N PRO A 499 -18.20 -55.96 17.92
CA PRO A 499 -18.98 -57.12 17.50
C PRO A 499 -20.41 -56.74 17.07
N PHE A 500 -20.76 -57.04 15.81
CA PHE A 500 -22.14 -56.96 15.33
C PHE A 500 -23.00 -58.12 15.88
N SER A 501 -23.51 -57.95 17.10
CA SER A 501 -24.26 -58.98 17.84
C SER A 501 -25.76 -58.70 17.98
N TRP A 502 -26.19 -57.50 17.61
CA TRP A 502 -27.56 -57.03 17.65
C TRP A 502 -27.84 -56.14 16.43
N SER A 503 -29.09 -56.14 15.96
CA SER A 503 -29.52 -55.35 14.82
C SER A 503 -30.93 -54.82 14.99
N ASN A 504 -31.21 -53.63 14.44
CA ASN A 504 -32.57 -53.08 14.33
C ASN A 504 -33.07 -53.03 12.88
N TRP A 505 -32.69 -54.02 12.07
CA TRP A 505 -33.17 -54.14 10.69
C TRP A 505 -34.69 -54.03 10.62
N ARG A 506 -35.16 -53.18 9.71
CA ARG A 506 -36.57 -53.10 9.41
C ARG A 506 -37.04 -54.44 8.83
N SER A 507 -38.30 -54.78 9.06
CA SER A 507 -38.86 -56.03 8.54
C SER A 507 -38.71 -56.11 7.02
N GLY A 508 -37.82 -56.97 6.54
CA GLY A 508 -37.52 -57.14 5.12
C GLY A 508 -36.05 -56.85 4.77
N GLU A 509 -35.33 -56.18 5.66
CA GLU A 509 -33.93 -55.76 5.46
C GLU A 509 -32.94 -56.69 6.19
N PRO A 510 -31.67 -56.75 5.75
CA PRO A 510 -31.14 -56.13 4.53
C PRO A 510 -31.61 -56.86 3.26
N ASN A 511 -31.82 -56.13 2.16
CA ASN A 511 -32.42 -56.68 0.93
C ASN A 511 -31.55 -56.55 -0.34
N ASP A 512 -30.46 -55.81 -0.28
CA ASP A 512 -29.51 -55.52 -1.36
C ASP A 512 -30.20 -55.08 -2.67
N THR A 513 -31.01 -54.02 -2.58
CA THR A 513 -31.72 -53.48 -3.73
C THR A 513 -30.72 -52.98 -4.77
N ALA A 514 -30.85 -53.54 -5.98
CA ALA A 514 -29.97 -53.27 -7.12
C ALA A 514 -28.53 -53.81 -7.02
N GLY A 515 -28.20 -54.56 -5.97
CA GLY A 515 -26.93 -55.29 -5.87
C GLY A 515 -25.75 -54.41 -5.46
N ASN A 516 -25.99 -53.36 -4.68
CA ASN A 516 -24.99 -52.36 -4.31
C ASN A 516 -25.34 -51.59 -3.02
N GLU A 517 -26.05 -52.20 -2.07
CA GLU A 517 -26.43 -51.56 -0.81
C GLU A 517 -25.49 -51.91 0.36
N ASP A 518 -24.28 -51.33 0.34
CA ASP A 518 -23.18 -51.71 1.26
C ASP A 518 -23.14 -50.91 2.59
N PHE A 519 -24.07 -49.97 2.80
CA PHE A 519 -24.10 -49.08 3.98
C PHE A 519 -25.48 -49.04 4.61
N VAL A 520 -25.60 -48.50 5.83
CA VAL A 520 -26.88 -48.48 6.55
C VAL A 520 -27.39 -47.09 6.82
N ILE A 521 -28.66 -46.86 6.47
CA ILE A 521 -29.42 -45.69 6.90
C ILE A 521 -30.33 -46.04 8.06
N MET A 522 -30.54 -45.08 8.95
CA MET A 522 -31.49 -45.16 10.05
C MET A 522 -32.73 -44.32 9.73
N TYR A 523 -33.91 -44.87 9.97
CA TYR A 523 -35.16 -44.14 9.85
C TYR A 523 -35.54 -43.42 11.15
N SER A 524 -36.48 -42.48 11.08
CA SER A 524 -36.90 -41.69 12.26
C SER A 524 -37.59 -42.53 13.35
N ASP A 525 -38.03 -43.76 13.04
CA ASP A 525 -38.55 -44.73 14.00
C ASP A 525 -37.45 -45.64 14.58
N GLY A 526 -36.19 -45.41 14.20
CA GLY A 526 -35.00 -46.13 14.61
C GLY A 526 -34.70 -47.40 13.82
N THR A 527 -35.59 -47.86 12.93
CA THR A 527 -35.35 -49.06 12.14
C THR A 527 -34.36 -48.81 11.00
N TRP A 528 -33.65 -49.85 10.58
CA TRP A 528 -32.54 -49.74 9.63
C TRP A 528 -32.87 -50.31 8.26
N ASN A 529 -32.21 -49.76 7.24
CA ASN A 529 -32.25 -50.19 5.85
C ASN A 529 -30.84 -50.11 5.25
N ASP A 530 -30.43 -51.14 4.53
CA ASP A 530 -29.23 -51.12 3.71
C ASP A 530 -29.44 -50.18 2.51
N ASN A 531 -28.42 -49.44 2.11
CA ASN A 531 -28.51 -48.44 1.06
C ASN A 531 -27.14 -48.27 0.37
N SER A 532 -27.18 -47.79 -0.88
CA SER A 532 -26.03 -47.71 -1.75
C SER A 532 -25.11 -46.52 -1.50
N GLU A 533 -25.64 -45.30 -1.57
CA GLU A 533 -25.03 -44.02 -1.21
C GLU A 533 -26.20 -43.01 -1.10
N ASP A 534 -25.96 -41.71 -1.30
CA ASP A 534 -26.98 -40.64 -1.29
C ASP A 534 -27.45 -40.25 0.13
N PHE A 535 -26.50 -40.14 1.05
CA PHE A 535 -26.76 -39.66 2.40
C PHE A 535 -26.75 -38.13 2.47
N THR A 536 -27.56 -37.57 3.36
CA THR A 536 -27.59 -36.12 3.63
C THR A 536 -27.23 -35.82 5.07
N TYR A 537 -27.28 -36.83 5.94
CA TYR A 537 -26.89 -36.71 7.33
C TYR A 537 -26.06 -37.91 7.75
N VAL A 538 -25.22 -37.72 8.76
CA VAL A 538 -24.51 -38.77 9.49
C VAL A 538 -24.88 -38.66 10.97
N LEU A 539 -25.17 -39.80 11.61
CA LEU A 539 -25.18 -39.88 13.07
C LEU A 539 -23.74 -40.13 13.51
N ILE A 540 -23.19 -39.24 14.32
CA ILE A 540 -21.81 -39.29 14.83
C ILE A 540 -21.86 -39.74 16.29
N GLU A 541 -20.94 -40.62 16.65
CA GLU A 541 -20.65 -41.03 18.02
C GLU A 541 -19.25 -40.58 18.43
N PHE A 542 -19.09 -40.23 19.70
CA PHE A 542 -17.84 -39.77 20.30
C PHE A 542 -17.57 -40.52 21.61
N ASP A 543 -16.36 -41.06 21.78
CA ASP A 543 -15.95 -41.79 22.98
C ASP A 543 -15.87 -40.89 24.23
N GLU A 544 -15.63 -39.59 24.02
CA GLU A 544 -15.56 -38.55 25.04
C GLU A 544 -16.39 -37.33 24.58
N ASP A 545 -16.65 -36.38 25.47
CA ASP A 545 -17.32 -35.13 25.11
C ASP A 545 -16.51 -34.46 23.99
N PRO A 546 -17.08 -34.28 22.78
CA PRO A 546 -16.33 -33.72 21.67
C PRO A 546 -15.99 -32.24 21.90
N GLY A 547 -16.57 -31.61 22.93
CA GLY A 547 -16.40 -30.19 23.15
C GLY A 547 -16.79 -29.44 21.90
N VAL A 548 -17.90 -29.81 21.24
CA VAL A 548 -18.44 -29.02 20.11
C VAL A 548 -18.99 -27.66 20.57
N GLU A 549 -19.06 -27.44 21.88
CA GLU A 549 -19.12 -26.11 22.49
C GLU A 549 -17.74 -25.42 22.57
N GLU A 550 -16.61 -26.05 22.18
CA GLU A 550 -15.22 -25.57 22.17
C GLU A 550 -14.45 -26.07 20.91
N VAL A 551 -14.49 -25.35 19.78
CA VAL A 551 -13.68 -25.75 18.60
C VAL A 551 -12.19 -25.55 18.88
N VAL A 552 -11.35 -26.55 18.59
CA VAL A 552 -9.89 -26.37 18.56
C VAL A 552 -9.41 -26.29 17.11
N TRP A 553 -9.14 -25.08 16.65
CA TRP A 553 -8.62 -24.87 15.30
C TRP A 553 -7.12 -25.10 15.28
N SER A 554 -6.70 -26.28 14.81
CA SER A 554 -5.30 -26.68 14.82
C SER A 554 -4.46 -25.85 13.84
N VAL A 555 -3.19 -25.62 14.18
CA VAL A 555 -2.22 -24.93 13.30
C VAL A 555 -1.99 -25.66 11.98
N GLN A 556 -2.26 -26.97 11.93
CA GLN A 556 -2.15 -27.75 10.69
C GLN A 556 -3.32 -27.49 9.73
N ASP A 557 -4.46 -27.05 10.24
CA ASP A 557 -5.67 -26.72 9.47
C ASP A 557 -5.80 -25.20 9.22
N GLY A 558 -4.69 -24.46 9.37
CA GLY A 558 -4.61 -23.02 9.17
C GLY A 558 -4.82 -22.18 10.44
N GLY A 559 -5.00 -22.81 11.61
CA GLY A 559 -5.46 -22.17 12.84
C GLY A 559 -4.46 -21.67 13.85
N GLU A 560 -4.95 -20.94 14.86
CA GLU A 560 -4.11 -20.40 15.93
C GLU A 560 -3.90 -21.38 17.11
N GLY A 561 -4.52 -22.57 17.09
CA GLY A 561 -4.44 -23.54 18.19
C GLY A 561 -5.23 -23.12 19.44
N GLN A 562 -6.11 -22.12 19.32
CA GLN A 562 -6.99 -21.64 20.39
C GLN A 562 -8.24 -22.52 20.51
N ARG A 563 -8.82 -22.52 21.72
CA ARG A 563 -10.11 -23.14 22.03
C ARG A 563 -11.19 -22.07 21.89
N TYR A 564 -12.22 -22.33 21.11
CA TYR A 564 -13.29 -21.38 20.81
C TYR A 564 -14.59 -21.88 21.42
N GLU A 565 -14.95 -21.34 22.59
CA GLU A 565 -16.26 -21.58 23.19
C GLU A 565 -17.37 -21.05 22.26
N ALA A 566 -18.40 -21.86 21.97
CA ALA A 566 -19.53 -21.53 21.10
C ALA A 566 -20.41 -20.42 21.72
#